data_AF-A0A9J5ZTV8-F1
#
_entry.id   AF-A0A9J5ZTV8-F1
#
_cell.length_a   1.000
_cell.length_b   1.000
_cell.length_c   1.000
_cell.angle_alpha   90.00
_cell.angle_beta   90.00
_cell.angle_gamma   90.00
#
_symmetry.space_group_name_H-M   'P 1'
#
loop_
_entity.id
_entity.type
_entity.pdbx_description
1 polymer ?
#
loop_
_entity_poly.entity_id
_entity_poly.type
_entity_poly.pdbx_seq_one_letter_code
_entity_poly.pdbx_strand_id
1 'polypeptide(L)'
;MVVVLKGTMEESCIEGAWPSPWRTEDIVNKIKLLVKSNQVTTNHFFREANKVTDKLASLSHTTDNSGIYSNFNALPRQMKGLLNTDRWKLPYFQVSRRKHGA
;
A
#
# COMPACT_ATOMS: atom_id res chain seq x y z
N MET A 1 11.05 -5.77 -4.85
CA MET A 1 9.64 -6.01 -4.47
C MET A 1 9.39 -5.23 -3.19
N VAL A 2 8.71 -4.09 -3.28
CA VAL A 2 8.44 -3.25 -2.10
C VAL A 2 7.12 -3.73 -1.50
N VAL A 3 7.18 -4.42 -0.38
CA VAL A 3 6.00 -4.83 0.39
C VAL A 3 5.69 -3.66 1.32
N VAL A 4 4.64 -2.90 1.01
CA VAL A 4 4.19 -1.81 1.89
C VAL A 4 3.07 -2.34 2.77
N LEU A 5 3.37 -2.54 4.04
CA LEU A 5 2.44 -3.01 5.05
C LEU A 5 1.59 -1.85 5.54
N LYS A 6 0.30 -2.10 5.75
CA LYS A 6 -0.65 -1.03 6.02
C LYS A 6 -0.98 -1.01 7.51
N GLY A 7 -0.33 -0.09 8.21
CA GLY A 7 -0.72 0.31 9.56
C GLY A 7 0.10 -0.35 10.67
N THR A 8 0.13 0.35 11.79
CA THR A 8 0.95 0.08 12.98
C THR A 8 0.80 -1.35 13.51
N MET A 9 -0.38 -1.96 13.37
CA MET A 9 -0.64 -3.32 13.84
C MET A 9 0.00 -4.39 12.94
N GLU A 10 -0.07 -4.25 11.61
CA GLU A 10 0.47 -5.25 10.67
C GLU A 10 2.00 -5.25 10.69
N GLU A 11 2.60 -4.07 10.72
CA GLU A 11 4.05 -3.89 10.84
C GLU A 11 4.56 -4.49 12.15
N SER A 12 3.93 -4.17 13.29
CA SER A 12 4.27 -4.74 14.59
C SER A 12 4.12 -6.26 14.66
N CYS A 13 3.15 -6.83 13.93
CA CYS A 13 2.99 -8.28 13.84
C CYS A 13 4.14 -8.93 13.06
N ILE A 14 4.66 -8.25 12.04
CA ILE A 14 5.73 -8.75 11.15
C ILE A 14 7.10 -8.61 11.81
N GLU A 15 7.33 -7.53 12.55
CA GLU A 15 8.49 -7.36 13.43
C GLU A 15 8.47 -8.31 14.64
N GLY A 16 7.30 -8.89 14.96
CA GLY A 16 7.11 -9.83 16.06
C GLY A 16 6.88 -9.17 17.41
N ALA A 17 6.64 -7.86 17.44
CA ALA A 17 6.31 -7.12 18.65
C ALA A 17 4.91 -7.46 19.18
N TRP A 18 3.98 -7.86 18.29
CA TRP A 18 2.61 -8.25 18.66
C TRP A 18 2.23 -9.61 18.04
N PRO A 19 1.41 -10.42 18.74
CA PRO A 19 0.89 -11.66 18.18
C PRO A 19 -0.11 -11.39 17.06
N SER A 20 0.01 -12.14 15.95
CA SER A 20 -0.95 -12.04 14.85
C SER A 20 -2.30 -12.63 15.28
N PRO A 21 -3.43 -12.03 14.87
CA PRO A 21 -4.72 -12.70 14.93
C PRO A 21 -4.68 -14.06 14.24
N TRP A 22 -5.35 -15.06 14.80
CA TRP A 22 -5.35 -16.45 14.29
C TRP A 22 -5.76 -16.54 12.81
N ARG A 23 -6.66 -15.66 12.36
CA ARG A 23 -7.17 -15.65 10.97
C ARG A 23 -6.14 -15.17 9.95
N THR A 24 -5.14 -14.42 10.38
CA THR A 24 -4.08 -13.85 9.53
C THR A 24 -2.70 -14.43 9.82
N GLU A 25 -2.59 -15.33 10.80
CA GLU A 25 -1.33 -15.90 11.26
C GLU A 25 -0.54 -16.57 10.13
N ASP A 26 -1.19 -17.42 9.33
CA ASP A 26 -0.56 -18.08 8.19
C ASP A 26 -0.02 -17.09 7.16
N ILE A 27 -0.75 -16.00 6.92
CA ILE A 27 -0.36 -14.96 5.96
C ILE A 27 0.82 -14.16 6.51
N VAL A 28 0.75 -13.74 7.77
CA VAL A 28 1.82 -13.01 8.46
C VAL A 28 3.10 -13.85 8.52
N ASN A 29 3.00 -15.14 8.80
CA ASN A 29 4.14 -16.04 8.84
C ASN A 29 4.79 -16.21 7.46
N LYS A 30 4.00 -16.33 6.38
CA LYS A 30 4.53 -16.32 5.01
C LYS A 30 5.25 -15.01 4.68
N ILE A 31 4.68 -13.87 5.07
CA ILE A 31 5.30 -12.55 4.86
C ILE A 31 6.62 -12.46 5.64
N LYS A 32 6.67 -12.90 6.90
CA LYS A 32 7.91 -12.95 7.71
C LYS A 32 9.01 -13.78 7.04
N LEU A 33 8.65 -14.93 6.47
CA LEU A 33 9.61 -15.78 5.74
C LEU A 33 10.15 -15.06 4.50
N LEU A 34 9.28 -14.43 3.71
CA LEU A 34 9.67 -13.67 2.51
C LEU A 34 10.54 -12.46 2.83
N VAL A 35 10.23 -11.74 3.91
CA VAL A 35 11.01 -10.60 4.38
C VAL A 35 12.42 -11.05 4.81
N LYS A 36 12.51 -12.14 5.59
CA LYS A 36 13.78 -12.71 6.02
C LYS A 36 14.61 -13.26 4.85
N SER A 37 13.99 -13.95 3.89
CA SER A 37 14.71 -14.54 2.75
C SER A 37 15.24 -13.50 1.77
N ASN A 38 14.56 -12.35 1.65
CA ASN A 38 14.84 -11.36 0.61
C ASN A 38 15.49 -10.07 1.14
N GLN A 39 15.91 -10.03 2.42
CA GLN A 39 16.48 -8.85 3.09
C GLN A 39 15.64 -7.57 2.86
N VAL A 40 14.32 -7.71 2.91
CA VAL A 40 13.41 -6.60 2.66
C VAL A 40 13.32 -5.75 3.93
N THR A 41 13.53 -4.45 3.81
CA THR A 41 13.30 -3.51 4.92
C THR A 41 11.83 -3.09 4.95
N THR A 42 11.18 -3.27 6.09
CA THR A 42 9.86 -2.70 6.37
C THR A 42 10.07 -1.33 7.02
N ASN A 43 9.40 -0.31 6.49
CA ASN A 43 9.41 1.03 7.07
C ASN A 43 7.98 1.55 7.12
N HIS A 44 7.60 2.11 8.26
CA HIS A 44 6.35 2.81 8.41
C HIS A 44 6.33 4.08 7.56
N PHE A 45 5.36 4.17 6.65
CA PHE A 45 5.07 5.39 5.91
C PHE A 45 3.70 5.93 6.30
N PHE A 46 3.61 7.25 6.43
CA PHE A 46 2.33 7.91 6.58
C PHE A 46 1.40 7.52 5.43
N ARG A 47 0.12 7.31 5.76
CA ARG A 47 -0.93 7.00 4.78
C ARG A 47 -0.94 7.96 3.60
N GLU A 48 -0.50 9.20 3.81
CA GLU A 48 -0.43 10.19 2.75
C GLU A 48 0.61 9.90 1.66
N ALA A 49 1.77 9.40 2.06
CA ALA A 49 2.81 8.94 1.15
C ALA A 49 2.43 7.59 0.48
N ASN A 50 1.55 6.81 1.13
CA ASN A 50 1.12 5.51 0.61
C ASN A 50 -0.07 5.58 -0.36
N LYS A 51 -0.52 6.78 -0.77
CA LYS A 51 -1.74 6.94 -1.59
C LYS A 51 -1.63 6.29 -2.97
N VAL A 52 -0.44 6.26 -3.58
CA VAL A 52 -0.22 5.63 -4.88
C VAL A 52 -0.48 4.12 -4.78
N THR A 53 0.12 3.49 -3.77
CA THR A 53 -0.08 2.07 -3.46
C THR A 53 -1.53 1.75 -3.13
N ASP A 54 -2.18 2.60 -2.34
CA ASP A 54 -3.58 2.44 -1.96
C ASP A 54 -4.51 2.48 -3.17
N LYS A 55 -4.25 3.41 -4.08
CA LYS A 55 -5.03 3.52 -5.30
C LYS A 55 -4.77 2.32 -6.21
N LEU A 56 -3.51 1.83 -6.29
CA LEU A 56 -3.17 0.61 -7.03
C LEU A 56 -3.89 -0.61 -6.48
N ALA A 57 -3.89 -0.80 -5.16
CA ALA A 57 -4.63 -1.87 -4.51
C ALA A 57 -6.14 -1.77 -4.80
N SER A 58 -6.70 -0.56 -4.72
CA SER A 58 -8.11 -0.32 -5.06
C SER A 58 -8.43 -0.67 -6.53
N LEU A 59 -7.52 -0.32 -7.45
CA LEU A 59 -7.67 -0.62 -8.87
C LEU A 59 -7.55 -2.12 -9.16
N SER A 60 -6.72 -2.84 -8.40
CA SER A 60 -6.60 -4.30 -8.49
C SER A 60 -7.90 -5.01 -8.12
N HIS A 61 -8.74 -4.45 -7.25
CA HIS A 61 -10.06 -5.01 -6.98
C HIS A 61 -11.03 -4.85 -8.16
N THR A 62 -10.77 -3.89 -9.05
CA THR A 62 -11.64 -3.58 -10.19
C THR A 62 -11.14 -4.19 -11.51
N THR A 63 -9.92 -4.70 -11.53
CA THR A 63 -9.24 -5.18 -12.74
C THR A 63 -8.82 -6.62 -12.53
N ASP A 64 -9.30 -7.55 -13.36
CA ASP A 64 -9.01 -8.99 -13.26
C ASP A 64 -7.55 -9.37 -13.60
N ASN A 65 -6.76 -8.41 -14.12
CA ASN A 65 -5.38 -8.64 -14.52
C ASN A 65 -4.39 -8.11 -13.47
N SER A 66 -3.55 -9.01 -12.96
CA SER A 66 -2.36 -8.66 -12.20
C SER A 66 -1.27 -8.15 -13.16
N GLY A 67 -1.00 -6.85 -13.09
CA GLY A 67 0.00 -6.19 -13.93
C GLY A 67 1.18 -5.67 -13.11
N ILE A 68 2.40 -6.00 -13.53
CA ILE A 68 3.62 -5.39 -12.97
C ILE A 68 3.94 -4.16 -13.79
N TYR A 69 3.91 -2.99 -13.15
CA TYR A 69 4.24 -1.72 -13.78
C TYR A 69 5.70 -1.35 -13.47
N SER A 70 6.63 -1.79 -14.33
CA SER A 70 8.06 -1.50 -14.15
C SER A 70 8.45 -0.06 -14.54
N ASN A 71 7.61 0.59 -15.35
CA ASN A 71 7.90 1.90 -15.94
C ASN A 71 6.81 2.91 -15.64
N PHE A 72 7.20 4.18 -15.48
CA PHE A 72 6.24 5.28 -15.29
C PHE A 72 5.20 5.32 -16.41
N ASN A 73 5.61 5.09 -17.65
CA ASN A 73 4.72 5.11 -18.81
C ASN A 73 3.68 3.99 -18.81
N ALA A 74 3.96 2.87 -18.15
CA ALA A 74 3.03 1.75 -18.04
C ALA A 74 1.92 2.02 -17.01
N LEU A 75 2.10 2.96 -16.08
CA LEU A 75 1.13 3.25 -15.03
C LEU A 75 -0.16 3.89 -15.61
N PRO A 76 -1.33 3.56 -15.02
CA PRO A 76 -2.58 4.25 -15.31
C PRO A 76 -2.47 5.76 -15.07
N ARG A 77 -3.19 6.56 -15.88
CA ARG A 77 -3.13 8.03 -15.85
C ARG A 77 -3.39 8.61 -14.46
N GLN A 78 -4.28 7.99 -13.69
CA GLN A 78 -4.61 8.41 -12.32
C GLN A 78 -3.42 8.24 -11.36
N MET A 79 -2.65 7.15 -11.49
CA MET A 79 -1.45 6.90 -10.67
C MET A 79 -0.32 7.87 -11.03
N LYS A 80 -0.14 8.14 -12.33
CA LYS A 80 0.87 9.08 -12.83
C LYS A 80 0.66 10.48 -12.26
N GLY A 81 -0.59 10.95 -12.24
CA GLY A 81 -0.94 12.23 -11.63
C GLY A 81 -0.54 12.27 -10.15
N LEU A 82 -0.92 11.23 -9.41
CA LEU A 82 -0.61 11.12 -7.97
C LEU A 82 0.89 11.10 -7.69
N LEU A 83 1.65 10.33 -8.47
CA LEU A 83 3.11 10.24 -8.35
C LEU A 83 3.79 11.58 -8.67
N ASN A 84 3.28 12.32 -9.66
CA ASN A 84 3.79 13.65 -10.00
C ASN A 84 3.47 14.67 -8.90
N THR A 85 2.28 14.62 -8.31
CA THR A 85 1.91 15.48 -7.17
C THR A 85 2.83 15.25 -5.98
N ASP A 86 3.13 13.98 -5.67
CA ASP A 86 4.07 13.59 -4.63
C ASP A 86 5.50 14.07 -4.94
N ARG A 87 5.96 13.86 -6.18
CA ARG A 87 7.29 14.29 -6.63
C ARG A 87 7.47 15.81 -6.61
N TRP A 88 6.40 16.57 -6.82
CA TRP A 88 6.40 18.03 -6.75
C TRP A 88 6.13 18.57 -5.34
N LYS A 89 5.99 17.69 -4.34
CA LYS A 89 5.67 18.04 -2.95
C LYS A 89 4.43 18.93 -2.82
N LEU A 90 3.47 18.74 -3.71
CA LEU A 90 2.25 19.54 -3.72
C LEU A 90 1.32 19.07 -2.60
N PRO A 91 0.71 20.00 -1.84
CA PRO A 91 -0.28 19.64 -0.84
C PRO A 91 -1.47 18.96 -1.51
N TYR A 92 -1.85 17.81 -0.98
CA TYR A 92 -2.94 17.03 -1.51
C TYR A 92 -4.21 17.27 -0.69
N PHE A 93 -5.29 17.68 -1.35
CA PHE A 93 -6.58 17.87 -0.71
C PHE A 93 -7.52 16.68 -1.00
N GLN A 94 -8.02 16.04 0.06
CA GLN A 94 -9.11 15.08 -0.08
C GLN A 94 -10.45 15.81 -0.08
N VAL A 95 -11.09 15.88 -1.23
CA VAL A 95 -12.48 16.35 -1.31
C VAL A 95 -13.39 15.15 -1.01
N SER A 96 -13.84 15.04 0.24
CA SER A 96 -14.90 14.12 0.61
C SER A 96 -16.25 14.73 0.23
N ARG A 97 -16.98 14.11 -0.70
CA ARG A 97 -18.39 14.47 -0.90
C ARG A 97 -19.17 13.93 0.29
N ARG A 98 -19.64 14.81 1.16
CA ARG A 98 -20.64 14.42 2.16
C ARG A 98 -21.87 13.92 1.39
N LYS A 99 -22.34 12.70 1.69
CA LYS A 99 -23.65 12.26 1.23
C LYS A 99 -24.65 13.25 1.83
N HIS A 100 -25.33 14.02 0.99
CA HIS A 100 -26.51 14.77 1.41
C HIS A 100 -27.53 13.70 1.80
N GLY A 101 -27.92 13.66 3.08
CA GLY A 101 -28.96 12.73 3.53
C GLY A 101 -30.22 13.00 2.73
N ALA A 102 -30.78 11.94 2.15
CA ALA A 102 -32.15 11.91 1.70
C ALA A 102 -33.03 11.47 2.89
#